data_AF-A0A9W4FIL4-F1
#
_entry.id   AF-A0A9W4FIL4-F1
#
_cell.length_a   1.000
_cell.length_b   1.000
_cell.length_c   1.000
_cell.angle_alpha   90.00
_cell.angle_beta   90.00
_cell.angle_gamma   90.00
#
_symmetry.space_group_name_H-M   'P 1'
#
loop_
_entity.id
_entity.type
_entity.pdbx_description
1 polymer ?
#
loop_
_entity_poly.entity_id
_entity_poly.type
_entity_poly.pdbx_seq_one_letter_code
_entity_poly.pdbx_strand_id
1 'polypeptide(L)'
;MPAEVFDEERRAWIAARAGIWMFQKRRAELLGKRIRARSRAKVGARPDPHDDQVTPPLIFRTSSTTTGALETGVAAVLAAAAPIGWPLGRMLYAVIIGLIPERLQAYPIAALIWAAILSGAPLPVLYDPSPSLASTLLIPWLLAQVPATFASAAAYGVLEGWLAIDGSSDWWPLTPAQRDVDDTLILGPAPVSMPTLLDPAPSADGRSPDALRVPRRRPAPVNWIRLAIPAAIAAIGSCWYVAAVAAALAAFPGQALAAT
;
A
#
# COMPACT_ATOMS: atom_id res chain seq x y z
N MET A 1 -15.51 12.94 -3.80
CA MET A 1 -14.65 11.74 -3.72
C MET A 1 -13.59 11.82 -4.82
N PRO A 2 -12.36 12.21 -4.52
CA PRO A 2 -11.36 12.38 -5.57
C PRO A 2 -10.32 11.24 -5.65
N ALA A 3 -10.43 10.20 -4.80
CA ALA A 3 -9.76 8.91 -4.98
C ALA A 3 -10.16 8.20 -6.30
N GLU A 4 -11.27 8.63 -6.92
CA GLU A 4 -11.79 8.12 -8.17
C GLU A 4 -10.87 8.36 -9.38
N VAL A 5 -10.02 9.38 -9.30
CA VAL A 5 -9.12 9.79 -10.39
C VAL A 5 -8.09 8.70 -10.70
N PHE A 6 -7.64 7.98 -9.68
CA PHE A 6 -6.59 6.97 -9.82
C PHE A 6 -7.13 5.54 -9.97
N ASP A 7 -8.45 5.34 -9.98
CA ASP A 7 -9.06 4.00 -10.01
C ASP A 7 -8.62 3.19 -11.25
N GLU A 8 -8.46 3.84 -12.41
CA GLU A 8 -8.05 3.17 -13.65
C GLU A 8 -6.59 2.69 -13.57
N GLU A 9 -5.67 3.55 -13.11
CA GLU A 9 -4.26 3.21 -12.94
C GLU A 9 -4.08 2.09 -11.90
N ARG A 10 -4.81 2.19 -10.79
CA ARG A 10 -4.83 1.16 -9.74
C ARG A 10 -5.36 -0.16 -10.28
N ARG A 11 -6.45 -0.15 -11.06
CA ARG A 11 -7.00 -1.37 -11.69
C ARG A 11 -5.97 -1.99 -12.64
N ALA A 12 -5.38 -1.20 -13.53
CA ALA A 12 -4.38 -1.68 -14.48
C ALA A 12 -3.17 -2.29 -13.75
N TRP A 13 -2.75 -1.68 -12.64
CA TRP A 13 -1.68 -2.23 -11.82
C TRP A 13 -2.05 -3.56 -11.18
N ILE A 14 -3.21 -3.65 -10.54
CA ILE A 14 -3.64 -4.88 -9.86
C ILE A 14 -3.80 -5.99 -10.89
N ALA A 15 -4.42 -5.72 -12.05
CA ALA A 15 -4.57 -6.69 -13.12
C ALA A 15 -3.22 -7.22 -13.64
N ALA A 16 -2.24 -6.34 -13.81
CA ALA A 16 -0.91 -6.72 -14.27
C ALA A 16 -0.07 -7.49 -13.22
N ARG A 17 -0.33 -7.30 -11.92
CA ARG A 17 0.45 -7.92 -10.82
C ARG A 17 -0.31 -8.99 -10.03
N ALA A 18 -1.55 -9.31 -10.39
CA ALA A 18 -2.37 -10.30 -9.67
C ALA A 18 -1.75 -11.71 -9.70
N GLY A 19 -1.06 -12.08 -10.77
CA GLY A 19 -0.42 -13.40 -10.92
C GLY A 19 -1.40 -14.55 -10.71
N ILE A 20 -1.02 -15.50 -9.84
CA ILE A 20 -1.85 -16.66 -9.48
C ILE A 20 -2.93 -16.34 -8.43
N TRP A 21 -2.89 -15.15 -7.83
CA TRP A 21 -3.73 -14.77 -6.71
C TRP A 21 -5.11 -14.28 -7.17
N MET A 22 -6.13 -15.09 -6.95
CA MET A 22 -7.53 -14.79 -7.26
C MET A 22 -8.10 -13.67 -6.40
N PHE A 23 -7.64 -13.50 -5.15
CA PHE A 23 -8.11 -12.35 -4.35
C PHE A 23 -7.68 -11.01 -4.96
N GLN A 24 -6.52 -10.95 -5.62
CA GLN A 24 -6.08 -9.77 -6.38
C GLN A 24 -6.89 -9.59 -7.67
N LYS A 25 -7.15 -10.67 -8.41
CA LYS A 25 -8.02 -10.63 -9.61
C LYS A 25 -9.42 -10.12 -9.28
N ARG A 26 -10.03 -10.68 -8.22
CA ARG A 26 -11.31 -10.22 -7.68
C ARG A 26 -11.30 -8.72 -7.36
N ARG A 27 -10.21 -8.22 -6.77
CA ARG A 27 -10.08 -6.81 -6.43
C ARG A 27 -10.05 -5.93 -7.69
N ALA A 28 -9.30 -6.31 -8.71
CA ALA A 28 -9.31 -5.61 -10.00
C ALA A 28 -10.71 -5.64 -10.65
N GLU A 29 -11.42 -6.77 -10.59
CA GLU A 29 -12.79 -6.94 -11.10
C GLU A 29 -13.78 -6.01 -10.39
N LEU A 30 -13.76 -5.98 -9.05
CA LEU A 30 -14.60 -5.07 -8.26
C LEU A 30 -14.33 -3.61 -8.62
N LEU A 31 -13.07 -3.23 -8.79
CA LEU A 31 -12.68 -1.88 -9.15
C LEU A 31 -13.20 -1.52 -10.55
N GLY A 32 -13.05 -2.42 -11.53
CA GLY A 32 -13.58 -2.17 -12.88
C GLY A 32 -15.10 -2.18 -12.97
N LYS A 33 -15.79 -2.96 -12.13
CA LYS A 33 -17.24 -2.87 -11.99
C LYS A 33 -17.67 -1.48 -11.52
N ARG A 34 -16.96 -0.89 -10.54
CA ARG A 34 -17.22 0.49 -10.07
C ARG A 34 -16.94 1.53 -11.15
N ILE A 35 -15.80 1.42 -11.85
CA ILE A 35 -15.44 2.33 -12.95
C ILE A 35 -16.48 2.28 -14.07
N ARG A 36 -16.86 1.07 -14.52
CA ARG A 36 -17.90 0.90 -15.54
C ARG A 36 -19.26 1.39 -15.08
N ALA A 37 -19.66 1.12 -13.83
CA ALA A 37 -20.89 1.67 -13.26
C ALA A 37 -20.91 3.21 -13.30
N ARG A 38 -19.79 3.86 -12.97
CA ARG A 38 -19.63 5.32 -13.05
C ARG A 38 -19.69 5.83 -14.50
N SER A 39 -19.02 5.17 -15.43
CA SER A 39 -19.08 5.51 -16.86
C SER A 39 -20.49 5.37 -17.43
N ARG A 40 -21.18 4.27 -17.10
CA ARG A 40 -22.58 4.04 -17.47
C ARG A 40 -23.51 5.09 -16.90
N ALA A 41 -23.33 5.50 -15.64
CA ALA A 41 -24.12 6.56 -15.03
C ALA A 41 -23.99 7.91 -15.77
N LYS A 42 -22.84 8.19 -16.39
CA LYS A 42 -22.63 9.40 -17.21
C LYS A 42 -23.25 9.31 -18.60
N VAL A 43 -23.24 8.12 -19.20
CA VAL A 43 -23.66 7.90 -20.60
C VAL A 43 -25.11 7.41 -20.71
N GLY A 44 -25.73 6.99 -19.61
CA GLY A 44 -27.09 6.42 -19.59
C GLY A 44 -27.17 4.99 -20.16
N ALA A 45 -26.03 4.30 -20.30
CA ALA A 45 -25.98 2.97 -20.88
C ALA A 45 -26.49 1.88 -19.93
N ARG A 46 -27.26 0.92 -20.46
CA ARG A 46 -27.80 -0.21 -19.68
C ARG A 46 -26.67 -1.14 -19.21
N PRO A 47 -26.72 -1.64 -17.96
CA PRO A 47 -25.78 -2.66 -17.50
C PRO A 47 -25.94 -3.99 -18.25
N ASP A 48 -24.84 -4.53 -18.78
CA ASP A 48 -24.75 -5.93 -19.20
C ASP A 48 -24.46 -6.83 -17.98
N PRO A 49 -25.32 -7.81 -17.66
CA PRO A 49 -25.10 -8.75 -16.56
C PRO A 49 -23.85 -9.62 -16.71
N HIS A 50 -23.40 -9.92 -17.92
CA HIS A 50 -22.24 -10.80 -18.16
C HIS A 50 -20.94 -10.12 -17.80
N ASP A 51 -20.88 -8.81 -18.06
CA ASP A 51 -19.73 -7.97 -17.80
C ASP A 51 -19.48 -7.74 -16.31
N ASP A 52 -20.50 -7.87 -15.46
CA ASP A 52 -20.47 -7.52 -14.04
C ASP A 52 -20.32 -8.74 -13.10
N GLN A 53 -19.96 -9.89 -13.67
CA GLN A 53 -19.59 -11.09 -12.92
C GLN A 53 -18.23 -10.88 -12.25
N VAL A 54 -18.18 -11.15 -10.95
CA VAL A 54 -16.99 -10.96 -10.11
C VAL A 54 -16.71 -12.28 -9.41
N THR A 55 -15.44 -12.63 -9.32
CA THR A 55 -14.96 -13.80 -8.60
C THR A 55 -15.51 -13.81 -7.16
N PRO A 56 -16.01 -14.97 -6.66
CA PRO A 56 -16.54 -15.06 -5.31
C PRO A 56 -15.51 -14.68 -4.23
N PRO A 57 -15.95 -14.15 -3.06
CA PRO A 57 -15.05 -13.88 -1.94
C PRO A 57 -14.38 -15.15 -1.43
N LEU A 58 -13.23 -14.99 -0.77
CA LEU A 58 -12.45 -16.11 -0.23
C LEU A 58 -13.27 -17.03 0.70
N ILE A 59 -14.19 -16.48 1.49
CA ILE A 59 -15.06 -17.22 2.42
C ILE A 59 -16.04 -18.15 1.69
N PHE A 60 -16.48 -17.78 0.48
CA PHE A 60 -17.48 -18.53 -0.29
C PHE A 60 -16.85 -19.35 -1.42
N ARG A 61 -15.52 -19.43 -1.47
CA ARG A 61 -14.81 -20.18 -2.48
C ARG A 61 -14.37 -21.52 -1.90
N THR A 62 -14.61 -22.59 -2.65
CA THR A 62 -14.08 -23.92 -2.34
C THR A 62 -12.56 -23.94 -2.49
N SER A 63 -11.86 -24.39 -1.44
CA SER A 63 -10.40 -24.56 -1.41
C SER A 63 -9.91 -25.82 -2.12
N SER A 64 -10.74 -26.42 -2.98
CA SER A 64 -10.43 -27.67 -3.70
C SER A 64 -9.26 -27.55 -4.68
N THR A 65 -8.85 -26.32 -5.00
CA THR A 65 -7.67 -26.02 -5.80
C THR A 65 -6.49 -25.65 -4.91
N THR A 66 -5.29 -26.12 -5.24
CA THR A 66 -4.04 -25.83 -4.50
C THR A 66 -3.83 -24.34 -4.28
N THR A 67 -4.19 -23.50 -5.25
CA THR A 67 -4.12 -22.04 -5.14
C THR A 67 -5.11 -21.47 -4.13
N GLY A 68 -6.32 -22.05 -4.02
CA GLY A 68 -7.33 -21.62 -3.05
C GLY A 68 -6.98 -22.01 -1.62
N ALA A 69 -6.41 -23.20 -1.42
CA ALA A 69 -5.88 -23.63 -0.13
C ALA A 69 -4.71 -22.72 0.32
N LEU A 70 -3.81 -22.38 -0.61
CA LEU A 70 -2.67 -21.51 -0.33
C LEU A 70 -3.12 -20.08 0.06
N GLU A 71 -4.08 -19.50 -0.66
CA GLU A 71 -4.66 -18.19 -0.29
C GLU A 71 -5.30 -18.18 1.10
N THR A 72 -6.06 -19.22 1.41
CA THR A 72 -6.72 -19.36 2.70
C THR A 72 -5.70 -19.56 3.81
N GLY A 73 -4.67 -20.36 3.58
CA GLY A 73 -3.57 -20.58 4.51
C GLY A 73 -2.80 -19.29 4.81
N VAL A 74 -2.45 -18.51 3.78
CA VAL A 74 -1.78 -17.21 3.95
C VAL A 74 -2.66 -16.24 4.74
N ALA A 75 -3.95 -16.14 4.40
CA ALA A 75 -4.88 -15.29 5.13
C ALA A 75 -5.05 -15.72 6.59
N ALA A 76 -5.11 -17.03 6.87
CA ALA A 76 -5.23 -17.58 8.21
C ALA A 76 -3.96 -17.34 9.05
N VAL A 77 -2.78 -17.53 8.47
CA VAL A 77 -1.50 -17.23 9.14
C VAL A 77 -1.40 -15.74 9.47
N LEU A 78 -1.78 -14.85 8.56
CA LEU A 78 -1.80 -13.40 8.82
C LEU A 78 -2.84 -13.02 9.89
N ALA A 79 -4.01 -13.67 9.90
CA ALA A 79 -5.03 -13.50 10.94
C ALA A 79 -4.51 -13.89 12.33
N ALA A 80 -3.80 -15.02 12.42
CA ALA A 80 -3.25 -15.52 13.67
C ALA A 80 -2.03 -14.69 14.13
N ALA A 81 -1.21 -14.23 13.20
CA ALA A 81 -0.03 -13.42 13.51
C ALA A 81 -0.41 -12.03 14.02
N ALA A 82 -1.41 -11.40 13.40
CA ALA A 82 -1.79 -10.01 13.70
C ALA A 82 -3.31 -9.83 13.87
N PRO A 83 -3.95 -10.46 14.88
CA PRO A 83 -5.40 -10.37 15.06
C PRO A 83 -5.88 -8.96 15.36
N ILE A 84 -5.04 -8.15 16.03
CA ILE A 84 -5.33 -6.74 16.34
C ILE A 84 -4.63 -5.84 15.31
N GLY A 85 -3.39 -6.18 14.96
CA GLY A 85 -2.57 -5.43 14.01
C GLY A 85 -3.24 -5.27 12.64
N TRP A 86 -3.80 -6.36 12.11
CA TRP A 86 -4.41 -6.38 10.79
C TRP A 86 -5.67 -5.49 10.67
N PRO A 87 -6.70 -5.61 11.52
CA PRO A 87 -7.88 -4.74 11.41
C PRO A 87 -7.54 -3.26 11.66
N LEU A 88 -6.64 -2.96 12.60
CA LEU A 88 -6.16 -1.59 12.82
C LEU A 88 -5.41 -1.05 11.60
N GLY A 89 -4.56 -1.85 10.95
CA GLY A 89 -3.90 -1.47 9.70
C GLY A 89 -4.89 -1.22 8.56
N ARG A 90 -5.96 -2.01 8.48
CA ARG A 90 -7.06 -1.77 7.53
C ARG A 90 -7.82 -0.47 7.81
N MET A 91 -8.05 -0.16 9.08
CA MET A 91 -8.66 1.10 9.50
C MET A 91 -7.76 2.29 9.16
N LEU A 92 -6.46 2.19 9.48
CA LEU A 92 -5.46 3.20 9.13
C LEU A 92 -5.39 3.46 7.62
N TYR A 93 -5.44 2.40 6.81
CA TYR A 93 -5.56 2.52 5.36
C TYR A 93 -6.79 3.32 4.93
N ALA A 94 -7.96 3.04 5.51
CA ALA A 94 -9.19 3.77 5.20
C ALA A 94 -9.11 5.25 5.58
N VAL A 95 -8.52 5.57 6.75
CA VAL A 95 -8.29 6.95 7.19
C VAL A 95 -7.38 7.70 6.23
N ILE A 96 -6.26 7.09 5.83
CA ILE A 96 -5.30 7.73 4.91
C ILE A 96 -5.93 8.01 3.55
N ILE A 97 -6.76 7.10 3.02
CA ILE A 97 -7.46 7.35 1.76
C ILE A 97 -8.45 8.50 1.87
N GLY A 98 -9.09 8.67 3.03
CA GLY A 98 -9.94 9.82 3.29
C GLY A 98 -9.21 11.16 3.20
N LEU A 99 -7.89 11.18 3.38
CA LEU A 99 -7.05 12.37 3.26
C LEU A 99 -6.63 12.67 1.81
N ILE A 100 -6.84 11.74 0.88
CA ILE A 100 -6.47 11.88 -0.53
C ILE A 100 -7.68 12.42 -1.31
N PRO A 101 -7.52 13.47 -2.11
CA PRO A 101 -6.30 14.17 -2.52
C PRO A 101 -6.04 15.47 -1.73
N GLU A 102 -6.92 15.83 -0.80
CA GLU A 102 -6.96 17.18 -0.22
C GLU A 102 -5.71 17.51 0.58
N ARG A 103 -5.17 16.51 1.30
CA ARG A 103 -3.93 16.64 2.11
C ARG A 103 -2.76 15.87 1.51
N LEU A 104 -3.04 14.72 0.93
CA LEU A 104 -2.04 13.80 0.37
C LEU A 104 -2.27 13.60 -1.12
N GLN A 105 -1.22 13.74 -1.92
CA GLN A 105 -1.28 13.48 -3.36
C GLN A 105 -1.39 11.98 -3.67
N ALA A 106 -0.74 11.14 -2.87
CA ALA A 106 -0.68 9.69 -3.04
C ALA A 106 -0.61 8.97 -1.68
N TYR A 107 -0.69 7.64 -1.69
CA TYR A 107 -0.62 6.85 -0.46
C TYR A 107 0.85 6.68 0.00
N PRO A 108 1.22 7.04 1.25
CA PRO A 108 2.60 7.03 1.74
C PRO A 108 3.08 5.62 2.13
N ILE A 109 3.38 4.77 1.15
CA ILE A 109 3.80 3.38 1.41
C ILE A 109 5.14 3.37 2.14
N ALA A 110 6.11 4.17 1.69
CA ALA A 110 7.44 4.19 2.28
C ALA A 110 7.42 4.59 3.76
N ALA A 111 6.71 5.67 4.14
CA ALA A 111 6.61 6.07 5.55
C ALA A 111 5.93 5.01 6.42
N LEU A 112 4.94 4.28 5.91
CA LEU A 112 4.29 3.22 6.69
C LEU A 112 5.22 2.04 6.95
N ILE A 113 6.05 1.65 5.96
CA ILE A 113 7.07 0.60 6.19
C ILE A 113 8.10 1.08 7.21
N TRP A 114 8.56 2.34 7.11
CA TRP A 114 9.49 2.91 8.09
C TRP A 114 8.87 3.03 9.49
N ALA A 115 7.61 3.43 9.60
CA ALA A 115 6.89 3.48 10.87
C ALA A 115 6.77 2.08 11.50
N ALA A 116 6.57 1.03 10.70
CA ALA A 116 6.58 -0.34 11.18
C ALA A 116 7.96 -0.73 11.77
N ILE A 117 9.06 -0.36 11.10
CA ILE A 117 10.41 -0.63 11.61
C ILE A 117 10.68 0.15 12.89
N LEU A 118 10.39 1.45 12.89
CA LEU A 118 10.70 2.32 14.02
C LEU A 118 9.91 1.93 15.28
N SER A 119 8.65 1.51 15.10
CA SER A 119 7.82 1.01 16.21
C SER A 119 8.16 -0.42 16.62
N GLY A 120 8.73 -1.24 15.72
CA GLY A 120 9.15 -2.61 16.02
C GLY A 120 10.56 -2.73 16.60
N ALA A 121 11.46 -1.78 16.31
CA ALA A 121 12.86 -1.79 16.75
C ALA A 121 13.07 -1.85 18.28
N PRO A 122 12.21 -1.27 19.13
CA PRO A 122 12.36 -1.40 20.58
C PRO A 122 12.28 -2.84 21.09
N LEU A 123 11.54 -3.74 20.42
CA LEU A 123 11.40 -5.13 20.85
C LEU A 123 12.74 -5.88 20.90
N PRO A 124 13.51 -6.01 19.81
CA PRO A 124 14.79 -6.71 19.87
C PRO A 124 15.86 -6.00 20.70
N VAL A 125 15.75 -4.68 20.90
CA VAL A 125 16.81 -3.87 21.53
C VAL A 125 16.61 -3.71 23.03
N LEU A 126 15.37 -3.57 23.50
CA LEU A 126 15.05 -3.17 24.88
C LEU A 126 14.31 -4.25 25.67
N TYR A 127 13.80 -5.28 25.01
CA TYR A 127 13.00 -6.31 25.68
C TYR A 127 13.88 -7.47 26.17
N ASP A 128 14.00 -7.61 27.49
CA ASP A 128 14.67 -8.73 28.13
C ASP A 128 13.61 -9.73 28.68
N PRO A 129 13.45 -10.91 28.08
CA PRO A 129 12.43 -11.87 28.50
C PRO A 129 12.83 -12.57 29.81
N SER A 130 11.98 -12.48 30.83
CA SER A 130 12.07 -13.37 32.00
C SER A 130 11.77 -14.83 31.61
N PRO A 131 12.15 -15.85 32.41
CA PRO A 131 11.93 -17.27 32.10
C PRO A 131 10.47 -17.70 32.35
N SER A 132 9.52 -17.02 31.71
CA SER A 132 8.10 -17.33 31.78
C SER A 132 7.51 -17.37 30.36
N LEU A 133 6.55 -18.27 30.13
CA LEU A 133 5.96 -18.41 28.79
C LEU A 133 5.28 -17.11 28.32
N ALA A 134 4.70 -16.36 29.26
CA ALA A 134 4.07 -15.08 29.01
C ALA A 134 5.08 -14.01 28.54
N SER A 135 6.24 -13.89 29.19
CA SER A 135 7.29 -12.95 28.80
C SER A 135 8.01 -13.37 27.53
N THR A 136 8.18 -14.67 27.27
CA THR A 136 8.86 -15.12 26.05
C THR A 136 7.97 -14.98 24.81
N LEU A 137 6.67 -15.30 24.91
CA LEU A 137 5.78 -15.42 23.75
C LEU A 137 4.69 -14.35 23.72
N LEU A 138 3.89 -14.26 24.79
CA LEU A 138 2.64 -13.48 24.76
C LEU A 138 2.89 -11.97 24.72
N ILE A 139 3.76 -11.45 25.60
CA ILE A 139 4.04 -10.02 25.70
C ILE A 139 4.68 -9.50 24.40
N PRO A 140 5.74 -10.13 23.84
CA PRO A 140 6.31 -9.67 22.57
C PRO A 140 5.35 -9.80 21.40
N TRP A 141 4.50 -10.84 21.37
CA TRP A 141 3.47 -11.00 20.35
C TRP A 141 2.40 -9.89 20.40
N LEU A 142 1.99 -9.46 21.61
CA LEU A 142 1.08 -8.33 21.79
C LEU A 142 1.72 -7.00 21.39
N LEU A 143 2.97 -6.77 21.79
CA LEU A 143 3.72 -5.57 21.40
C LEU A 143 3.97 -5.51 19.89
N ALA A 144 4.20 -6.66 19.25
CA ALA A 144 4.36 -6.77 17.80
C ALA A 144 3.07 -6.42 17.02
N GLN A 145 1.91 -6.30 17.66
CA GLN A 145 0.69 -5.84 17.00
C GLN A 145 0.83 -4.38 16.52
N VAL A 146 1.60 -3.54 17.22
CA VAL A 146 1.83 -2.13 16.83
C VAL A 146 2.56 -2.03 15.49
N PRO A 147 3.77 -2.60 15.30
CA PRO A 147 4.43 -2.59 13.99
C PRO A 147 3.61 -3.33 12.93
N ALA A 148 2.86 -4.38 13.31
CA ALA A 148 1.97 -5.07 12.39
C ALA A 148 0.83 -4.18 11.85
N THR A 149 0.36 -3.17 12.60
CA THR A 149 -0.62 -2.20 12.07
C THR A 149 -0.09 -1.44 10.87
N PHE A 150 1.11 -0.86 11.00
CA PHE A 150 1.74 -0.06 9.95
C PHE A 150 2.15 -0.94 8.77
N ALA A 151 2.68 -2.13 9.02
CA ALA A 151 3.01 -3.10 7.98
C ALA A 151 1.76 -3.55 7.19
N SER A 152 0.65 -3.80 7.89
CA SER A 152 -0.63 -4.15 7.25
C SER A 152 -1.18 -3.00 6.41
N ALA A 153 -1.10 -1.76 6.90
CA ALA A 153 -1.51 -0.57 6.15
C ALA A 153 -0.67 -0.40 4.87
N ALA A 154 0.66 -0.52 4.97
CA ALA A 154 1.57 -0.50 3.82
C ALA A 154 1.23 -1.61 2.81
N ALA A 155 1.00 -2.83 3.29
CA ALA A 155 0.59 -3.96 2.46
C ALA A 155 -0.75 -3.68 1.74
N TYR A 156 -1.74 -3.10 2.41
CA TYR A 156 -2.97 -2.67 1.74
C TYR A 156 -2.71 -1.60 0.68
N GLY A 157 -1.83 -0.63 0.94
CA GLY A 157 -1.39 0.35 -0.07
C GLY A 157 -0.87 -0.31 -1.35
N VAL A 158 0.04 -1.27 -1.19
CA VAL A 158 0.58 -2.06 -2.31
C VAL A 158 -0.52 -2.86 -2.99
N LEU A 159 -1.25 -3.70 -2.25
CA LEU A 159 -2.24 -4.62 -2.80
C LEU A 159 -3.46 -3.90 -3.42
N GLU A 160 -3.71 -2.65 -3.08
CA GLU A 160 -4.77 -1.82 -3.65
C GLU A 160 -4.27 -0.96 -4.82
N GLY A 161 -3.04 -1.18 -5.27
CA GLY A 161 -2.47 -0.62 -6.48
C GLY A 161 -1.94 0.79 -6.37
N TRP A 162 -1.75 1.31 -5.15
CA TRP A 162 -1.27 2.68 -4.97
C TRP A 162 0.17 2.89 -5.48
N LEU A 163 0.96 1.83 -5.63
CA LEU A 163 2.29 1.88 -6.26
C LEU A 163 2.27 2.35 -7.72
N ALA A 164 1.12 2.31 -8.39
CA ALA A 164 0.99 2.82 -9.76
C ALA A 164 1.00 4.35 -9.82
N ILE A 165 0.77 5.02 -8.70
CA ILE A 165 0.57 6.46 -8.61
C ILE A 165 1.89 7.12 -8.21
N ASP A 166 2.21 8.21 -8.91
CA ASP A 166 3.38 9.06 -8.62
C ASP A 166 3.36 9.56 -7.17
N GLY A 167 4.48 9.43 -6.46
CA GLY A 167 4.63 9.86 -5.07
C GLY A 167 4.31 8.80 -4.02
N SER A 168 3.74 7.65 -4.41
CA SER A 168 3.44 6.56 -3.46
C SER A 168 4.68 5.92 -2.81
N SER A 169 5.82 6.02 -3.48
CA SER A 169 7.13 5.55 -2.99
C SER A 169 7.89 6.60 -2.19
N ASP A 170 7.35 7.81 -2.06
CA ASP A 170 7.96 8.88 -1.29
C ASP A 170 7.56 8.81 0.18
N TRP A 171 8.38 9.43 1.03
CA TRP A 171 8.18 9.40 2.47
C TRP A 171 6.84 10.03 2.85
N TRP A 172 6.53 11.21 2.31
CA TRP A 172 5.24 11.86 2.55
C TRP A 172 4.83 12.69 1.33
N PRO A 173 3.96 12.17 0.43
CA PRO A 173 3.56 12.86 -0.78
C PRO A 173 2.48 13.89 -0.47
N LEU A 174 2.90 15.07 0.00
CA LEU A 174 2.01 16.20 0.23
C LEU A 174 1.41 16.68 -1.09
N THR A 175 0.13 17.03 -1.06
CA THR A 175 -0.47 17.77 -2.17
C THR A 175 0.23 19.13 -2.26
N PRO A 176 0.88 19.47 -3.39
CA PRO A 176 1.45 20.80 -3.55
C PRO A 176 0.31 21.81 -3.41
N ALA A 177 0.53 22.88 -2.65
CA ALA A 177 -0.45 23.95 -2.53
C ALA A 177 -0.82 24.43 -3.94
N GLN A 178 -2.13 24.42 -4.27
CA GLN A 178 -2.60 25.07 -5.48
C GLN A 178 -2.16 26.53 -5.38
N ARG A 179 -1.20 26.93 -6.20
CA ARG A 179 -0.91 28.35 -6.40
C ARG A 179 -2.13 28.91 -7.10
N ASP A 180 -2.69 29.99 -6.56
CA ASP A 180 -3.67 30.82 -7.26
C ASP A 180 -3.04 31.16 -8.61
N VAL A 181 -3.57 30.53 -9.65
CA VAL A 181 -3.20 30.86 -11.00
C VAL A 181 -3.80 32.22 -11.23
N ASP A 182 -2.94 33.23 -11.41
CA ASP A 182 -3.40 34.56 -11.73
C ASP A 182 -4.15 34.47 -13.06
N ASP A 183 -5.48 34.59 -13.04
CA ASP A 183 -6.33 34.48 -14.23
C ASP A 183 -5.95 35.52 -15.29
N THR A 184 -5.22 36.58 -14.90
CA THR A 184 -4.62 37.57 -15.80
C THR A 184 -3.42 37.03 -16.59
N LEU A 185 -2.79 35.94 -16.16
CA LEU A 185 -1.72 35.23 -16.89
C LEU A 185 -2.30 34.25 -17.95
N ILE A 186 -3.53 33.75 -17.74
CA ILE A 186 -4.25 32.90 -18.70
C ILE A 186 -5.06 33.74 -19.70
N LEU A 187 -5.68 34.84 -19.26
CA LEU A 187 -6.57 35.70 -20.05
C LEU A 187 -5.95 37.04 -20.45
N GLY A 188 -4.77 37.38 -19.93
CA GLY A 188 -3.97 38.49 -20.44
C GLY A 188 -3.54 38.21 -21.88
N PRO A 189 -3.08 39.22 -22.63
CA PRO A 189 -2.56 39.03 -23.97
C PRO A 189 -1.24 38.26 -23.88
N ALA A 190 -1.33 36.94 -23.66
CA ALA A 190 -0.21 36.05 -23.79
C ALA A 190 0.25 36.15 -25.23
N PRO A 191 1.50 36.55 -25.51
CA PRO A 191 2.02 36.47 -26.86
C PRO A 191 1.99 34.99 -27.24
N VAL A 192 1.04 34.63 -28.10
CA VAL A 192 1.03 33.36 -28.83
C VAL A 192 2.13 33.44 -29.89
N SER A 193 3.36 33.75 -29.49
CA SER A 193 4.52 33.64 -30.34
C SER A 193 4.91 32.17 -30.36
N MET A 194 4.65 31.52 -31.49
CA MET A 194 5.21 30.21 -31.80
C MET A 194 6.74 30.30 -31.59
N PRO A 195 7.37 29.32 -30.91
CA PRO A 195 8.81 29.36 -30.71
C PRO A 195 9.50 29.42 -32.08
N THR A 196 10.19 30.52 -32.32
CA THR A 196 10.89 30.81 -33.59
C THR A 196 12.29 30.23 -33.53
N LEU A 197 12.90 29.95 -34.69
CA LEU A 197 14.28 29.46 -34.80
C LEU A 197 15.35 30.38 -34.16
N LEU A 198 14.97 31.61 -33.82
CA LEU A 198 15.81 32.62 -33.17
C LEU A 198 15.64 32.66 -31.65
N ASP A 199 14.66 31.93 -31.11
CA ASP A 199 14.50 31.84 -29.66
C ASP A 199 15.65 31.03 -29.06
N PRO A 200 16.19 31.47 -27.91
CA PRO A 200 17.25 30.74 -27.23
C PRO A 200 16.78 29.32 -26.94
N ALA A 201 17.64 28.34 -27.22
CA ALA A 201 17.34 26.94 -26.95
C ALA A 201 16.88 26.80 -25.49
N PRO A 202 15.76 26.10 -25.21
CA PRO A 202 15.27 25.96 -23.86
C PRO A 202 16.37 25.35 -23.01
N SER A 203 16.75 26.03 -21.93
CA SER A 203 17.72 25.53 -20.99
C SER A 203 17.23 24.17 -20.46
N ALA A 204 18.11 23.17 -20.46
CA ALA A 204 17.77 21.81 -20.00
C ALA A 204 17.27 21.79 -18.53
N ASP A 205 17.54 22.86 -17.78
CA ASP A 205 17.16 23.05 -16.38
C ASP A 205 15.81 23.79 -16.19
N GLY A 206 15.17 24.24 -17.27
CA GLY A 206 14.01 25.12 -17.22
C GLY A 206 12.68 24.42 -17.49
N ARG A 207 12.27 23.44 -16.66
CA ARG A 207 10.83 23.14 -16.58
C ARG A 207 10.18 24.38 -15.96
N SER A 208 9.45 25.15 -16.76
CA SER A 208 8.70 26.31 -16.25
C SER A 208 7.86 25.85 -15.04
N PRO A 209 8.02 26.48 -13.86
CA PRO A 209 7.27 26.11 -12.67
C PRO A 209 5.75 26.28 -12.85
N ASP A 210 5.33 27.03 -13.88
CA ASP A 210 3.94 27.34 -14.20
C ASP A 210 3.33 26.46 -15.31
N ALA A 211 4.08 25.47 -15.83
CA ALA A 211 3.52 24.55 -16.81
C ALA A 211 2.44 23.65 -16.17
N LEU A 212 1.21 23.72 -16.69
CA LEU A 212 0.14 22.77 -16.37
C LEU A 212 0.71 21.34 -16.44
N ARG A 213 0.54 20.55 -15.36
CA ARG A 213 0.92 19.14 -15.37
C ARG A 213 0.08 18.42 -16.42
N VAL A 214 0.66 18.22 -17.60
CA VAL A 214 0.11 17.32 -18.61
C VAL A 214 0.04 15.92 -17.98
N PRO A 215 -1.13 15.25 -18.02
CA PRO A 215 -1.24 13.87 -17.57
C PRO A 215 -0.19 13.03 -18.30
N ARG A 216 0.72 12.41 -17.54
CA ARG A 216 1.76 11.58 -18.14
C ARG A 216 1.13 10.31 -18.70
N ARG A 217 1.50 9.95 -19.94
CA ARG A 217 1.18 8.65 -20.55
C ARG A 217 2.10 7.50 -20.07
N ARG A 218 3.07 7.77 -19.20
CA ARG A 218 4.06 6.79 -18.74
C ARG A 218 3.71 6.34 -17.31
N PRO A 219 3.92 5.05 -16.98
CA PRO A 219 3.76 4.56 -15.62
C PRO A 219 4.70 5.30 -14.66
N ALA A 220 4.23 5.53 -13.44
CA ALA A 220 4.98 6.20 -12.39
C ALA A 220 6.36 5.55 -12.15
N PRO A 221 7.47 6.32 -12.04
CA PRO A 221 8.74 5.77 -11.60
C PRO A 221 8.64 5.35 -10.13
N VAL A 222 8.60 4.03 -9.91
CA VAL A 222 8.63 3.43 -8.57
C VAL A 222 10.05 3.45 -8.04
N ASN A 223 10.26 4.12 -6.91
CA ASN A 223 11.56 4.15 -6.22
C ASN A 223 11.74 2.87 -5.40
N TRP A 224 12.09 1.76 -6.07
CA TRP A 224 12.23 0.45 -5.44
C TRP A 224 13.21 0.43 -4.27
N ILE A 225 14.30 1.19 -4.32
CA ILE A 225 15.29 1.26 -3.24
C ILE A 225 14.65 1.73 -1.93
N ARG A 226 13.77 2.74 -1.99
CA ARG A 226 13.09 3.32 -0.81
C ARG A 226 12.07 2.37 -0.19
N LEU A 227 11.64 1.35 -0.93
CA LEU A 227 10.68 0.34 -0.47
C LEU A 227 11.40 -0.95 -0.06
N ALA A 228 12.38 -1.39 -0.84
CA ALA A 228 13.06 -2.66 -0.66
C ALA A 228 13.98 -2.68 0.56
N ILE A 229 14.71 -1.59 0.84
CA ILE A 229 15.58 -1.50 2.01
C ILE A 229 14.78 -1.67 3.31
N PRO A 230 13.76 -0.85 3.61
CA PRO A 230 13.01 -0.99 4.84
C PRO A 230 12.24 -2.33 4.88
N ALA A 231 11.70 -2.79 3.75
CA ALA A 231 11.04 -4.09 3.70
C ALA A 231 12.01 -5.25 4.03
N ALA A 232 13.25 -5.21 3.55
CA ALA A 232 14.27 -6.21 3.85
C ALA A 232 14.64 -6.19 5.34
N ILE A 233 14.83 -5.00 5.94
CA ILE A 233 15.09 -4.85 7.38
C ILE A 233 13.94 -5.44 8.20
N ALA A 234 12.69 -5.11 7.86
CA ALA A 234 11.52 -5.64 8.54
C ALA A 234 11.41 -7.17 8.41
N ALA A 235 11.71 -7.72 7.23
CA ALA A 235 11.71 -9.16 7.00
C ALA A 235 12.79 -9.87 7.82
N ILE A 236 14.02 -9.34 7.84
CA ILE A 236 15.13 -9.89 8.64
C ILE A 236 14.76 -9.86 10.14
N GLY A 237 14.25 -8.73 10.64
CA GLY A 237 13.83 -8.61 12.04
C GLY A 237 12.70 -9.58 12.40
N SER A 238 11.74 -9.78 11.50
CA SER A 238 10.65 -10.75 11.69
C SER A 238 11.16 -12.19 11.71
N CYS A 239 12.05 -12.56 10.78
CA CYS A 239 12.68 -13.88 10.74
C CYS A 239 13.51 -14.17 11.99
N TRP A 240 14.29 -13.18 12.44
CA TRP A 240 15.06 -13.27 13.67
C TRP A 240 14.14 -13.50 14.88
N TYR A 241 13.06 -12.73 14.99
CA TYR A 241 12.09 -12.87 16.08
C TYR A 241 11.44 -14.27 16.10
N VAL A 242 11.02 -14.78 14.93
CA VAL A 242 10.47 -16.14 14.82
C VAL A 242 11.50 -17.19 15.24
N ALA A 243 12.75 -17.05 14.81
CA ALA A 243 13.83 -17.97 15.20
C ALA A 243 14.13 -17.91 16.70
N ALA A 244 14.15 -16.72 17.29
CA ALA A 244 14.37 -16.52 18.73
C ALA A 244 13.25 -17.17 19.56
N VAL A 245 11.99 -16.96 19.18
CA VAL A 245 10.83 -17.59 19.82
C VAL A 245 10.87 -19.11 19.68
N ALA A 246 11.20 -19.63 18.49
CA ALA A 246 11.31 -21.07 18.27
C ALA A 246 12.43 -21.71 19.13
N ALA A 247 13.59 -21.06 19.22
CA ALA A 247 14.69 -21.50 20.07
C ALA A 247 14.31 -21.49 21.56
N ALA A 248 13.63 -20.43 22.02
CA ALA A 248 13.18 -20.33 23.40
C ALA A 248 12.14 -21.41 23.75
N LEU A 249 11.16 -21.66 22.86
CA LEU A 249 10.17 -22.74 23.04
C LEU A 249 10.81 -24.14 23.07
N ALA A 250 11.87 -24.36 22.30
CA ALA A 250 12.62 -25.62 22.33
C ALA A 250 13.40 -25.82 23.64
N ALA A 251 13.81 -24.73 24.31
CA ALA A 251 14.56 -24.77 25.57
C ALA A 251 13.67 -24.90 26.83
N PHE A 252 12.40 -24.50 26.75
CA PHE A 252 11.42 -24.61 27.84
C PHE A 252 11.32 -25.98 28.54
N PRO A 253 11.27 -27.14 27.83
CA PRO A 253 11.18 -28.44 28.50
C PRO A 253 12.39 -28.76 29.39
N GLY A 254 13.59 -28.27 29.04
CA GLY A 254 14.80 -28.48 29.85
C GLY A 254 14.83 -27.66 31.14
N GLN A 255 14.23 -26.45 31.13
CA GLN A 255 14.17 -25.58 32.30
C GLN A 255 13.07 -26.01 33.29
N ALA A 256 11.95 -26.55 32.79
CA ALA A 256 10.88 -27.09 33.61
C ALA A 256 11.31 -28.36 34.39
N LEU A 257 12.19 -29.19 33.81
CA LEU A 257 12.74 -30.40 34.44
C LEU A 257 13.88 -30.10 35.44
N ALA A 258 14.58 -28.98 35.29
CA ALA A 258 15.65 -28.57 36.20
C ALA A 258 15.13 -27.80 37.44
N ALA A 259 13.87 -27.38 37.42
CA ALA A 259 13.21 -26.64 38.50
C ALA A 259 12.39 -27.53 39.46
N THR A 260 12.38 -28.86 39.24
CA THR A 260 11.83 -29.90 40.13
C THR A 260 12.94 -30.68 40.80
#